data_AF-A0A7V9G6X0-F1
#
_entry.id   AF-A0A7V9G6X0-F1
#
_cell.length_a   1.000
_cell.length_b   1.000
_cell.length_c   1.000
_cell.angle_alpha   90.00
_cell.angle_beta   90.00
_cell.angle_gamma   90.00
#
_symmetry.space_group_name_H-M   'P 1'
#
loop_
_entity.id
_entity.type
_entity.pdbx_description
1 polymer ?
#
loop_
_entity_poly.entity_id
_entity_poly.type
_entity_poly.pdbx_seq_one_letter_code
_entity_poly.pdbx_strand_id
1 'polypeptide(L)' 'MERTSVDGVQKNIQEILARSPKTRIILHGIFPRGEKPSPEREAITAINRQIAGFAEDKRVSSSISATSSSSPTVRSALR' A
#
# COMPACT_ATOMS: atom_id res chain seq x y z
N MET A 1 -12.17 -13.89 -5.66
CA MET A 1 -11.61 -12.52 -5.57
C MET A 1 -10.84 -12.43 -4.27
N GLU A 2 -9.51 -12.36 -4.34
CA GLU A 2 -8.56 -12.59 -3.25
C GLU A 2 -8.56 -11.43 -2.21
N ARG A 3 -9.48 -11.50 -1.23
CA ARG A 3 -9.57 -10.54 -0.10
C ARG A 3 -8.64 -10.88 1.07
N THR A 4 -8.05 -12.08 1.04
CA THR A 4 -7.28 -12.69 2.13
C THR A 4 -6.11 -11.82 2.62
N SER A 5 -5.40 -11.16 1.70
CA SER A 5 -4.21 -10.38 2.05
C SER A 5 -4.55 -9.08 2.80
N VAL A 6 -5.58 -8.35 2.38
CA VAL A 6 -5.99 -7.10 3.03
C VAL A 6 -6.61 -7.38 4.40
N ASP A 7 -7.44 -8.42 4.49
CA ASP A 7 -8.03 -8.87 5.76
C ASP A 7 -6.94 -9.32 6.75
N GLY A 8 -5.88 -9.99 6.26
CA GLY A 8 -4.73 -10.39 7.05
C GLY A 8 -3.95 -9.19 7.61
N VAL A 9 -3.72 -8.16 6.78
CA VAL A 9 -3.07 -6.91 7.23
C VAL A 9 -3.91 -6.24 8.32
N GLN A 10 -5.24 -6.15 8.14
CA GLN A 10 -6.12 -5.57 9.15
C GLN A 10 -6.05 -6.31 10.49
N LYS A 11 -6.09 -7.66 10.47
CA LYS A 11 -5.96 -8.47 11.69
C LYS A 11 -4.63 -8.24 12.39
N ASN A 12 -3.54 -8.13 11.64
CA ASN A 12 -2.22 -7.85 12.23
C ASN A 12 -2.17 -6.46 12.88
N ILE A 13 -2.74 -5.44 12.25
CA ILE A 13 -2.83 -4.09 12.84
C ILE A 13 -3.62 -4.12 14.14
N GLN A 14 -4.79 -4.78 14.14
CA GLN A 14 -5.63 -4.90 15.34
C GLN A 14 -4.90 -5.62 16.47
N GLU A 15 -4.20 -6.72 16.16
CA GLU A 15 -3.43 -7.49 17.14
C GLU A 15 -2.26 -6.69 17.74
N ILE A 16 -1.50 -5.97 16.89
CA ILE A 16 -0.39 -5.13 17.34
C ILE A 16 -0.90 -4.02 18.26
N LEU A 17 -1.99 -3.35 17.90
CA LEU A 17 -2.57 -2.27 18.69
C LEU A 17 -3.22 -2.77 19.99
N ALA A 18 -3.74 -4.00 20.01
CA ALA A 18 -4.25 -4.63 21.23
C ALA A 18 -3.11 -4.93 22.22
N ARG A 19 -1.97 -5.46 21.73
CA ARG A 19 -0.81 -5.79 22.57
C ARG A 19 0.03 -4.58 22.95
N SER A 20 0.10 -3.58 22.08
CA SER A 20 0.91 -2.38 22.28
C SER A 20 0.16 -1.11 21.83
N PRO A 21 -0.75 -0.58 22.67
CA PRO A 21 -1.67 0.50 22.28
C PRO A 21 -1.02 1.81 21.86
N LYS A 22 0.24 2.04 22.28
CA LYS A 22 1.02 3.26 22.00
C LYS A 22 2.00 3.12 20.83
N THR A 23 2.12 1.93 20.24
CA THR A 23 3.04 1.69 19.12
C THR A 23 2.57 2.42 17.86
N ARG A 24 3.55 2.89 17.07
CA ARG A 24 3.31 3.41 15.72
C ARG A 24 3.64 2.33 14.70
N ILE A 25 2.79 2.19 13.69
CA ILE A 25 2.89 1.17 12.65
C ILE A 25 3.22 1.88 11.34
N ILE A 26 4.19 1.34 10.59
CA ILE A 26 4.49 1.77 9.22
C ILE A 26 4.08 0.63 8.29
N LEU A 27 3.17 0.92 7.36
CA LEU A 27 2.72 -0.01 6.32
C LEU A 27 3.43 0.29 5.00
N HIS A 28 4.19 -0.69 4.52
CA HIS A 28 4.79 -0.61 3.21
C HIS A 28 3.85 -1.13 2.13
N GLY A 29 3.75 -0.39 1.03
CA GLY A 29 3.03 -0.86 -0.16
C GLY A 29 3.74 -2.03 -0.81
N ILE A 30 3.00 -2.84 -1.54
CA ILE A 30 3.58 -3.86 -2.39
C ILE A 30 4.35 -3.15 -3.49
N PHE A 31 5.66 -3.41 -3.55
CA PHE A 31 6.52 -2.84 -4.57
C PHE A 31 6.10 -3.29 -5.98
N PRO A 32 6.28 -2.42 -6.99
CA PRO A 32 5.93 -2.74 -8.36
C PRO A 32 6.57 -4.05 -8.84
N ARG A 33 5.76 -4.96 -9.38
CA ARG A 33 6.22 -6.18 -10.08
C ARG A 33 5.72 -6.18 -11.52
N GLY A 34 6.46 -6.86 -12.39
CA GLY A 34 6.20 -6.92 -13.83
C GLY A 34 6.54 -5.63 -14.59
N GLU A 35 6.59 -5.76 -15.92
CA GLU A 35 6.69 -4.63 -16.84
C GLU A 35 5.34 -3.91 -16.98
N LYS A 36 5.34 -2.67 -17.51
CA LYS A 36 4.11 -1.93 -17.78
C LYS A 36 3.69 -2.09 -19.25
N PRO A 37 2.41 -2.40 -19.55
CA PRO A 37 1.33 -2.82 -18.65
C PRO A 37 1.35 -4.34 -18.38
N SER A 38 0.98 -4.77 -17.17
CA SER A 38 0.76 -6.20 -16.84
C SER A 38 -0.41 -6.39 -15.86
N PRO A 39 -1.14 -7.53 -15.92
CA PRO A 39 -2.22 -7.84 -14.98
C PRO A 39 -1.78 -7.86 -13.51
N GLU A 40 -0.55 -8.29 -13.25
CA GLU A 40 0.06 -8.27 -11.91
C GLU A 40 0.15 -6.85 -11.34
N ARG A 41 0.47 -5.87 -12.19
CA ARG A 41 0.59 -4.47 -11.80
C ARG A 41 -0.76 -3.87 -11.43
N GLU A 42 -1.82 -4.26 -12.10
CA GLU A 42 -3.19 -3.85 -11.79
C GLU A 42 -3.65 -4.41 -10.44
N ALA A 43 -3.40 -5.70 -10.21
CA ALA A 43 -3.69 -6.35 -8.93
C ALA A 43 -2.93 -5.69 -7.76
N ILE A 44 -1.63 -5.43 -7.92
CA ILE A 44 -0.80 -4.71 -6.94
C ILE A 44 -1.36 -3.30 -6.67
N THR A 45 -1.77 -2.59 -7.71
CA THR A 45 -2.34 -1.24 -7.58
C THR A 45 -3.66 -1.27 -6.81
N ALA A 46 -4.51 -2.27 -7.06
CA ALA A 46 -5.77 -2.45 -6.35
C ALA A 46 -5.56 -2.78 -4.87
N ILE A 47 -4.60 -3.66 -4.55
CA ILE A 47 -4.27 -4.01 -3.15
C ILE A 47 -3.65 -2.81 -2.42
N ASN A 48 -2.70 -2.11 -3.05
CA ASN A 48 -2.07 -0.92 -2.45
C ASN A 48 -3.09 0.17 -2.14
N ARG A 49 -4.10 0.37 -2.99
CA ARG A 49 -5.18 1.32 -2.73
C ARG A 49 -5.96 0.97 -1.46
N GLN A 50 -6.21 -0.31 -1.21
CA GLN A 50 -6.90 -0.76 0.01
C GLN A 50 -6.01 -0.60 1.25
N ILE A 51 -4.72 -0.96 1.16
CA ILE A 51 -3.76 -0.80 2.27
C ILE A 51 -3.59 0.66 2.66
N ALA A 52 -3.61 1.59 1.70
CA ALA A 52 -3.51 3.02 1.97
C ALA A 52 -4.65 3.55 2.87
N GLY A 53 -5.83 2.91 2.84
CA GLY A 53 -6.96 3.26 3.71
C GLY A 53 -6.69 3.00 5.21
N PHE A 54 -5.76 2.11 5.55
CA PHE A 54 -5.41 1.88 6.95
C PHE A 54 -4.64 3.03 7.60
N ALA A 55 -4.12 3.97 6.81
CA ALA A 55 -3.41 5.15 7.32
C ALA A 55 -4.34 6.26 7.86
N GLU A 56 -5.66 6.06 7.85
CA GLU A 56 -6.61 6.96 8.52
C GLU A 56 -6.47 6.92 10.05
N ASP A 57 -6.02 5.80 10.62
CA ASP A 57 -5.62 5.75 12.02
C ASP A 57 -4.29 6.51 12.18
N LYS A 58 -4.27 7.56 13.02
CA LYS A 58 -3.09 8.42 13.25
C LYS A 58 -1.85 7.66 13.76
N ARG A 59 -2.00 6.40 14.19
CA ARG A 59 -0.90 5.53 14.62
C ARG A 59 -0.31 4.71 13.47
N VAL A 60 -0.98 4.69 12.32
CA VAL A 60 -0.59 3.92 11.14
C VAL A 60 -0.20 4.89 10.03
N SER A 61 1.03 4.79 9.54
CA SER A 61 1.51 5.54 8.38
C SER A 61 1.69 4.60 7.20
N SER A 62 1.21 4.94 6.01
CA SER A 62 1.49 4.17 4.80
C SER A 62 2.58 4.85 3.95
N SER A 63 3.42 4.05 3.30
CA SER A 63 4.41 4.55 2.32
C SER A 63 3.80 4.88 0.94
N ILE A 64 2.52 4.56 0.75
CA ILE A 64 1.78 4.71 -0.51
C ILE A 64 0.67 5.73 -0.28
N SER A 65 0.75 6.84 -0.98
CA SER A 65 -0.31 7.85 -0.97
C SER A 65 -1.52 7.33 -1.75
N ALA A 66 -2.73 7.48 -1.19
CA ALA A 66 -3.99 7.15 -1.85
C ALA A 66 -4.28 7.99 -3.11
N THR A 67 -3.40 8.94 -3.44
CA THR A 67 -3.47 9.74 -4.65
C THR A 67 -3.11 8.90 -5.87
N SER A 68 -4.14 8.55 -6.64
CA SER A 68 -4.01 8.14 -8.02
C SER A 68 -3.35 9.26 -8.82
N SER A 69 -2.02 9.26 -8.91
CA SER A 69 -1.32 10.04 -9.93
C SER A 69 -0.61 9.08 -10.87
N SER A 70 -1.11 9.05 -12.10
CA SER A 70 -0.43 8.60 -13.30
C SER A 70 1.09 8.83 -13.23
N SER A 71 1.83 7.82 -13.68
CA SER A 71 3.29 7.79 -13.81
C SER A 71 3.89 9.17 -14.14
N PRO A 72 4.91 9.67 -13.41
CA PRO A 72 5.72 10.74 -13.94
C PRO A 72 6.55 10.13 -15.07
N THR A 73 6.26 10.60 -16.28
CA THR A 73 7.11 10.53 -17.47
C THR A 73 8.57 10.58 -17.06
N VAL A 74 9.33 9.53 -17.44
CA VAL A 74 10.79 9.55 -17.44
C VAL A 74 11.18 10.73 -18.32
N ARG A 75 11.50 11.87 -17.70
CA ARG A 75 12.11 12.99 -18.41
C ARG A 75 13.47 12.51 -18.87
N SER A 76 13.52 12.20 -20.16
CA SER A 76 14.70 12.16 -21.02
C SER A 76 15.66 13.31 -20.67
N ALA A 77 16.60 13.06 -19.76
CA ALA A 77 17.81 13.84 -19.61
C ALA A 77 18.80 13.34 -20.67
N LEU A 78 18.56 13.73 -21.92
CA LEU A 78 19.56 13.71 -22.97
C LEU A 78 19.26 14.85 -23.94
N ARG A 79 19.83 16.02 -23.65
CA ARG A 79 20.29 17.03 -24.61
C ARG A 79 21.07 18.09 -23.86
#